data_AF-A0A925LSU5-F1
#
_entry.id   AF-A0A925LSU5-F1
#
_cell.length_a   1.000
_cell.length_b   1.000
_cell.length_c   1.000
_cell.angle_alpha   90.00
_cell.angle_beta   90.00
_cell.angle_gamma   90.00
#
_symmetry.space_group_name_H-M   'P 1'
#
loop_
_entity.id
_entity.type
_entity.pdbx_description
1 polymer ?
#
loop_
_entity_poly.entity_id
_entity_poly.type
_entity_poly.pdbx_seq_one_letter_code
_entity_poly.pdbx_strand_id
1 'polypeptide(L)'
;MTPVHVFYEKAAGQLYRRVAGEFPLMPGHACLDEDCQADSGWLVFCVPNSSELRTVIPYERRAICINEPSAMNCLPLSFLNQFGLLISPYRVPGFRGHWYETHTGLPWFFGAKLEGGGLSPTMSLDDLKNLEPPQKSNTVSVVLSRKVFHDGHRRRLRLLELLKERLGDQLLIYGRGIREIDDKAQAILPSELHLSLENTAEKSYWTEKLSDAFLGYALPVYGGCPNIHDWFSPDSMLIINPDDAEGTCAALRMALDSGLYYQRLAAIREARHRVIHSETVFHVISRAIATHPSSAPNLSRAAAITPPGKGSFADRLRRESRRIFHQITFRSRLEK
;
A
#
# COMPACT_ATOMS: atom_id res chain seq x y z
N MET A 1 20.57 -6.29 20.20
CA MET A 1 19.55 -5.60 19.37
C MET A 1 18.17 -5.86 19.96
N THR A 2 17.24 -4.92 19.79
CA THR A 2 15.92 -4.92 20.46
C THR A 2 14.88 -5.68 19.62
N PRO A 3 14.12 -6.64 20.18
CA PRO A 3 13.06 -7.33 19.43
C PRO A 3 11.94 -6.37 19.04
N VAL A 4 11.20 -6.69 17.97
CA VAL A 4 10.08 -5.89 17.44
C VAL A 4 8.85 -6.79 17.27
N HIS A 5 7.79 -6.48 18.00
CA HIS A 5 6.53 -7.19 17.94
C HIS A 5 5.59 -6.41 17.02
N VAL A 6 5.14 -7.02 15.92
CA VAL A 6 4.31 -6.36 14.91
C VAL A 6 2.89 -6.91 14.96
N PHE A 7 1.95 -6.05 15.33
CA PHE A 7 0.52 -6.31 15.41
C PHE A 7 -0.17 -6.01 14.06
N TYR A 8 -0.94 -6.95 13.52
CA TYR A 8 -1.68 -6.85 12.25
C TYR A 8 -2.99 -7.64 12.31
N GLU A 9 -3.90 -7.45 11.36
CA GLU A 9 -5.16 -8.21 11.26
C GLU A 9 -4.93 -9.58 10.60
N LYS A 10 -5.54 -10.65 11.13
CA LYS A 10 -5.41 -12.04 10.69
C LYS A 10 -5.55 -12.22 9.18
N ALA A 11 -6.47 -11.47 8.57
CA ALA A 11 -6.75 -11.52 7.14
C ALA A 11 -5.60 -10.95 6.27
N ALA A 12 -4.86 -9.96 6.78
CA ALA A 12 -3.65 -9.40 6.15
C ALA A 12 -2.37 -10.13 6.59
N GLY A 13 -2.45 -10.94 7.63
CA GLY A 13 -1.31 -11.59 8.26
C GLY A 13 -0.48 -12.48 7.37
N GLN A 14 -1.12 -13.20 6.45
CA GLN A 14 -0.40 -14.07 5.52
C GLN A 14 0.51 -13.29 4.57
N LEU A 15 0.10 -12.09 4.12
CA LEU A 15 0.94 -11.23 3.29
C LEU A 15 2.13 -10.67 4.06
N TYR A 16 1.91 -10.21 5.29
CA TYR A 16 3.01 -9.76 6.14
C TYR A 16 3.97 -10.91 6.47
N ARG A 17 3.45 -12.12 6.76
CA ARG A 17 4.29 -13.31 6.99
C ARG A 17 5.14 -13.68 5.79
N ARG A 18 4.62 -13.52 4.57
CA ARG A 18 5.37 -13.78 3.32
C ARG A 18 6.68 -13.00 3.26
N VAL A 19 6.69 -11.75 3.75
CA VAL A 19 7.87 -10.86 3.69
C VAL A 19 8.61 -10.76 5.03
N ALA A 20 8.19 -11.52 6.05
CA ALA A 20 8.75 -11.47 7.40
C ALA A 20 10.18 -12.01 7.48
N GLY A 21 10.55 -12.92 6.56
CA GLY A 21 11.93 -13.41 6.43
C GLY A 21 12.95 -12.32 6.07
N GLU A 22 12.50 -11.21 5.47
CA GLU A 22 13.35 -10.05 5.12
C GLU A 22 13.32 -8.96 6.18
N PHE A 23 12.89 -9.25 7.41
CA PHE A 23 13.03 -8.26 8.46
C PHE A 23 14.54 -7.98 8.62
N PRO A 24 15.02 -6.75 8.37
CA PRO A 24 16.46 -6.46 8.37
C PRO A 24 17.07 -6.44 9.79
N LEU A 25 16.23 -6.58 10.82
CA LEU A 25 16.67 -6.99 12.16
C LEU A 25 16.57 -8.51 12.22
N MET A 26 17.59 -9.18 12.75
CA MET A 26 17.82 -10.63 12.60
C MET A 26 16.53 -11.50 12.54
N PRO A 27 16.48 -12.53 11.67
CA PRO A 27 15.36 -13.46 11.59
C PRO A 27 14.99 -14.00 12.99
N GLY A 28 13.70 -13.90 13.37
CA GLY A 28 13.20 -14.27 14.70
C GLY A 28 12.94 -13.11 15.67
N HIS A 29 13.31 -11.87 15.31
CA HIS A 29 13.03 -10.68 16.12
C HIS A 29 11.73 -9.95 15.74
N ALA A 30 11.04 -10.38 14.68
CA ALA A 30 9.71 -9.93 14.32
C ALA A 30 8.68 -10.99 14.78
N CYS A 31 8.00 -10.74 15.90
CA CYS A 31 6.88 -11.60 16.29
C CYS A 31 5.61 -11.07 15.64
N LEU A 32 4.98 -11.92 14.84
CA LEU A 32 3.79 -11.60 14.06
C LEU A 32 2.56 -12.22 14.73
N ASP A 33 1.98 -11.55 15.72
CA ASP A 33 0.98 -12.18 16.58
C ASP A 33 -0.12 -11.21 17.05
N GLU A 34 -1.37 -11.62 16.86
CA GLU A 34 -2.58 -10.93 17.38
C GLU A 34 -2.76 -11.17 18.87
N ASP A 35 -2.21 -12.28 19.38
CA ASP A 35 -2.26 -12.73 20.77
C ASP A 35 -0.97 -12.39 21.53
N CYS A 36 -0.09 -11.56 20.94
CA CYS A 36 1.27 -11.34 21.43
C CYS A 36 1.30 -10.66 22.81
N GLN A 37 1.77 -11.38 23.82
CA GLN A 37 2.33 -10.77 25.03
C GLN A 37 3.77 -10.33 24.73
N ALA A 38 3.91 -9.11 24.21
CA ALA A 38 5.22 -8.50 24.02
C ALA A 38 5.80 -8.08 25.37
N ASP A 39 6.65 -8.92 25.94
CA ASP A 39 7.30 -8.68 27.24
C ASP A 39 8.63 -7.94 27.11
N SER A 40 9.13 -7.69 25.91
CA SER A 40 10.35 -6.90 25.69
C SER A 40 10.38 -6.24 24.31
N GLY A 41 11.22 -5.22 24.16
CA GLY A 41 11.48 -4.57 22.88
C GLY A 41 10.45 -3.53 22.43
N TRP A 42 10.15 -3.52 21.13
CA TRP A 42 9.20 -2.60 20.50
C TRP A 42 7.86 -3.28 20.24
N LEU A 43 6.78 -2.51 20.37
CA LEU A 43 5.44 -2.93 20.01
C LEU A 43 4.92 -2.02 18.90
N VAL A 44 4.68 -2.57 17.72
CA VAL A 44 4.38 -1.82 16.50
C VAL A 44 3.03 -2.25 15.94
N PHE A 45 2.13 -1.31 15.73
CA PHE A 45 0.79 -1.56 15.20
C PHE A 45 0.75 -1.21 13.71
N CYS A 46 0.61 -2.20 12.83
CA CYS A 46 0.32 -1.97 11.41
C CYS A 46 -1.17 -1.77 11.13
N VAL A 47 -2.02 -2.10 12.11
CA VAL A 47 -3.47 -1.91 12.13
C VAL A 47 -3.91 -1.54 13.55
N PRO A 48 -5.07 -0.88 13.74
CA PRO A 48 -5.63 -0.67 15.07
C PRO A 48 -6.09 -1.99 15.71
N ASN A 49 -5.97 -2.11 17.04
CA ASN A 49 -6.54 -3.23 17.78
C ASN A 49 -8.07 -3.16 17.85
N SER A 50 -8.70 -4.34 17.94
CA SER A 50 -10.15 -4.50 18.06
C SER A 50 -10.63 -4.60 19.53
N SER A 51 -9.74 -5.01 20.43
CA SER A 51 -9.96 -5.16 21.87
C SER A 51 -8.82 -4.51 22.67
N GLU A 52 -9.04 -4.22 23.94
CA GLU A 52 -7.99 -3.68 24.82
C GLU A 52 -6.78 -4.64 24.87
N LEU A 53 -5.58 -4.11 24.62
CA LEU A 53 -4.32 -4.84 24.76
C LEU A 53 -3.58 -4.36 26.00
N ARG A 54 -3.15 -5.29 26.87
CA ARG A 54 -2.30 -4.98 28.03
C ARG A 54 -0.85 -5.24 27.68
N THR A 55 0.04 -4.28 27.98
CA THR A 55 1.47 -4.40 27.66
C THR A 55 2.36 -3.75 28.71
N VAL A 56 3.53 -4.36 28.94
CA VAL A 56 4.61 -3.79 29.74
C VAL A 56 5.58 -2.94 28.92
N ILE A 57 5.43 -2.91 27.59
CA ILE A 57 6.27 -2.07 26.71
C ILE A 57 5.95 -0.59 26.99
N PRO A 58 6.93 0.28 27.26
CA PRO A 58 6.69 1.69 27.60
C PRO A 58 6.25 2.50 26.37
N TYR A 59 5.68 3.70 26.61
CA TYR A 59 5.15 4.59 25.56
C TYR A 59 6.17 4.86 24.44
N GLU A 60 7.42 5.09 24.81
CA GLU A 60 8.54 5.42 23.93
C GLU A 60 8.94 4.28 22.99
N ARG A 61 8.49 3.05 23.28
CA ARG A 61 8.74 1.86 22.44
C ARG A 61 7.46 1.31 21.81
N ARG A 62 6.41 2.11 21.75
CA ARG A 62 5.17 1.80 21.03
C ARG A 62 5.10 2.63 19.75
N ALA A 63 4.87 1.96 18.63
CA ALA A 63 4.73 2.61 17.33
C ALA A 63 3.41 2.24 16.64
N ILE A 64 2.94 3.10 15.75
CA ILE A 64 1.80 2.82 14.88
C ILE A 64 2.05 3.30 13.45
N CYS A 65 1.72 2.46 12.48
CA CYS A 65 1.75 2.76 11.05
C CYS A 65 0.38 3.28 10.59
N ILE A 66 0.38 4.30 9.75
CA ILE A 66 -0.83 4.82 9.10
C ILE A 66 -0.80 4.45 7.62
N ASN A 67 -1.77 3.63 7.22
CA ASN A 67 -1.79 3.05 5.88
C ASN A 67 -2.84 3.71 4.95
N GLU A 68 -3.65 4.62 5.49
CA GLU A 68 -4.67 5.37 4.77
C GLU A 68 -4.21 6.81 4.50
N PRO A 69 -4.61 7.44 3.39
CA PRO A 69 -4.29 8.83 3.10
C PRO A 69 -5.00 9.76 4.10
N SER A 70 -4.51 11.01 4.23
CA SER A 70 -4.93 11.92 5.30
C SER A 70 -6.42 12.20 5.31
N ALA A 71 -7.02 12.32 4.13
CA ALA A 71 -8.45 12.55 3.97
C ALA A 71 -9.35 11.38 4.44
N MET A 72 -8.82 10.17 4.53
CA MET A 72 -9.56 8.96 4.92
C MET A 72 -9.20 8.47 6.33
N ASN A 73 -8.14 8.99 6.94
CA ASN A 73 -7.77 8.62 8.30
C ASN A 73 -8.82 9.06 9.32
N CYS A 74 -9.41 8.07 9.98
CA CYS A 74 -10.44 8.26 11.00
C CYS A 74 -9.96 7.91 12.41
N LEU A 75 -8.65 7.72 12.62
CA LEU A 75 -8.13 7.34 13.93
C LEU A 75 -8.17 8.54 14.89
N PRO A 76 -8.80 8.41 16.07
CA PRO A 76 -8.91 9.50 17.01
C PRO A 76 -7.56 9.80 17.66
N LEU A 77 -7.31 11.07 17.98
CA LEU A 77 -6.08 11.49 18.68
C LEU A 77 -5.89 10.81 20.04
N SER A 78 -6.99 10.48 20.73
CA SER A 78 -6.93 9.71 21.98
C SER A 78 -6.32 8.32 21.77
N PHE A 79 -6.57 7.71 20.62
CA PHE A 79 -5.98 6.43 20.26
C PHE A 79 -4.51 6.59 19.86
N LEU A 80 -4.23 7.52 18.94
CA LEU A 80 -2.88 7.74 18.41
C LEU A 80 -1.89 8.15 19.50
N ASN A 81 -2.30 8.98 20.46
CA ASN A 81 -1.44 9.43 21.56
C ASN A 81 -1.14 8.33 22.62
N GLN A 82 -1.54 7.07 22.39
CA GLN A 82 -1.05 5.92 23.15
C GLN A 82 0.31 5.38 22.63
N PHE A 83 0.77 5.88 21.49
CA PHE A 83 2.01 5.49 20.81
C PHE A 83 3.05 6.63 20.83
N GLY A 84 4.31 6.27 21.09
CA GLY A 84 5.45 7.20 21.09
C GLY A 84 6.01 7.51 19.71
N LEU A 85 5.77 6.63 18.73
CA LEU A 85 6.25 6.78 17.36
C LEU A 85 5.08 6.61 16.36
N LEU A 86 4.91 7.59 15.48
CA LEU A 86 3.96 7.57 14.36
C LEU A 86 4.73 7.41 13.05
N ILE A 87 4.48 6.32 12.34
CA ILE A 87 5.07 6.02 11.03
C ILE A 87 3.99 6.32 9.99
N SER A 88 4.13 7.42 9.25
CA SER A 88 3.04 7.92 8.41
C SER A 88 3.53 8.84 7.28
N PRO A 89 2.85 8.85 6.11
CA PRO A 89 3.17 9.78 5.03
C PRO A 89 2.91 11.26 5.36
N TYR A 90 2.10 11.54 6.38
CA TYR A 90 1.76 12.89 6.77
C TYR A 90 1.76 13.04 8.29
N ARG A 91 1.95 14.28 8.74
CA ARG A 91 1.84 14.62 10.16
C ARG A 91 0.37 14.64 10.56
N VAL A 92 0.04 14.01 11.69
CA VAL A 92 -1.29 14.14 12.30
C VAL A 92 -1.28 15.31 13.31
N PRO A 93 -2.02 16.41 13.07
CA PRO A 93 -2.06 17.54 13.99
C PRO A 93 -2.55 17.11 15.38
N GLY A 94 -1.81 17.47 16.42
CA GLY A 94 -2.13 17.12 17.82
C GLY A 94 -1.58 15.76 18.29
N PHE A 95 -0.88 15.01 17.42
CA PHE A 95 -0.06 13.89 17.86
C PHE A 95 1.15 14.39 18.68
N ARG A 96 1.43 13.75 19.81
CA ARG A 96 2.41 14.19 20.82
C ARG A 96 3.76 13.47 20.74
N GLY A 97 3.80 12.31 20.10
CA GLY A 97 5.03 11.53 19.95
C GLY A 97 5.88 12.00 18.76
N HIS A 98 6.87 11.18 18.42
CA HIS A 98 7.73 11.40 17.27
C HIS A 98 7.03 10.97 15.98
N TRP A 99 7.07 11.81 14.95
CA TRP A 99 6.56 11.48 13.62
C TRP A 99 7.74 11.16 12.70
N TYR A 100 7.70 9.97 12.09
CA TYR A 100 8.61 9.54 11.04
C TYR A 100 7.87 9.58 9.70
N GLU A 101 8.25 10.54 8.84
CA GLU A 101 7.68 10.69 7.50
C GLU A 101 8.18 9.58 6.58
N THR A 102 7.26 8.78 6.05
CA THR A 102 7.55 7.70 5.10
C THR A 102 6.28 7.23 4.42
N HIS A 103 6.40 6.41 3.38
CA HIS A 103 5.25 5.78 2.74
C HIS A 103 4.50 4.80 3.65
N THR A 104 3.34 4.36 3.18
CA THR A 104 2.36 3.57 3.96
C THR A 104 2.85 2.18 4.41
N GLY A 105 3.95 1.67 3.85
CA GLY A 105 4.44 0.32 4.16
C GLY A 105 3.42 -0.79 3.86
N LEU A 106 2.42 -0.54 3.00
CA LEU A 106 1.39 -1.54 2.68
C LEU A 106 2.00 -2.78 2.02
N PRO A 107 1.55 -4.00 2.38
CA PRO A 107 2.04 -5.22 1.75
C PRO A 107 1.53 -5.29 0.31
N TRP A 108 2.35 -5.86 -0.58
CA TRP A 108 1.99 -6.05 -1.97
C TRP A 108 1.05 -7.24 -2.20
N PHE A 109 0.24 -7.15 -3.26
CA PHE A 109 -0.73 -8.19 -3.63
C PHE A 109 -0.28 -9.01 -4.83
N PHE A 110 0.78 -8.59 -5.53
CA PHE A 110 1.40 -9.36 -6.60
C PHE A 110 1.89 -10.73 -6.08
N GLY A 111 1.46 -11.82 -6.71
CA GLY A 111 1.79 -13.17 -6.24
C GLY A 111 0.96 -13.59 -5.03
N ALA A 112 -0.27 -13.09 -4.93
CA ALA A 112 -1.25 -13.50 -3.93
C ALA A 112 -2.68 -13.51 -4.50
N LYS A 113 -3.49 -14.44 -4.01
CA LYS A 113 -4.90 -14.60 -4.38
C LYS A 113 -5.81 -14.46 -3.18
N LEU A 114 -7.05 -14.06 -3.42
CA LEU A 114 -8.07 -13.99 -2.38
C LEU A 114 -8.69 -15.38 -2.15
N GLU A 115 -8.50 -15.98 -0.97
CA GLU A 115 -9.09 -17.25 -0.56
C GLU A 115 -9.68 -17.15 0.84
N GLY A 116 -10.91 -17.65 1.02
CA GLY A 116 -11.54 -17.74 2.35
C GLY A 116 -11.69 -16.40 3.09
N GLY A 117 -11.66 -15.27 2.38
CA GLY A 117 -11.71 -13.92 2.98
C GLY A 117 -10.34 -13.35 3.40
N GLY A 118 -9.25 -14.07 3.17
CA GLY A 118 -7.87 -13.61 3.34
C GLY A 118 -7.06 -13.64 2.04
N LEU A 119 -5.83 -13.13 2.07
CA LEU A 119 -4.91 -13.16 0.94
C LEU A 119 -3.88 -14.28 1.13
N SER A 120 -3.98 -15.32 0.29
CA SER A 120 -3.05 -16.46 0.25
C SER A 120 -1.94 -16.20 -0.77
N PRO A 121 -0.65 -16.37 -0.43
CA PRO A 121 0.43 -16.24 -1.40
C PRO A 121 0.34 -17.34 -2.47
N THR A 122 0.47 -16.96 -3.74
CA THR A 122 0.65 -17.88 -4.89
C THR A 122 2.12 -18.04 -5.27
N MET A 123 2.98 -17.11 -4.81
CA MET A 123 4.43 -17.13 -4.95
C MET A 123 5.06 -16.93 -3.57
N SER A 124 6.11 -17.68 -3.26
CA SER A 124 6.95 -17.41 -2.09
C SER A 124 7.75 -16.12 -2.27
N LEU A 125 8.48 -15.72 -1.23
CA LEU A 125 9.44 -14.63 -1.35
C LEU A 125 10.63 -15.02 -2.24
N ASP A 126 11.10 -16.27 -2.14
CA ASP A 126 12.20 -16.76 -2.98
C ASP A 126 11.77 -16.82 -4.45
N ASP A 127 10.53 -17.22 -4.73
CA ASP A 127 9.97 -17.14 -6.10
C ASP A 127 9.98 -15.70 -6.62
N LEU A 128 9.65 -14.70 -5.77
CA LEU A 128 9.78 -13.30 -6.16
C LEU A 128 11.24 -12.92 -6.41
N LYS A 129 12.17 -13.22 -5.50
CA LYS A 129 13.58 -12.85 -5.68
C LYS A 129 14.18 -13.42 -6.95
N ASN A 130 13.84 -14.67 -7.26
CA ASN A 130 14.36 -15.42 -8.40
C ASN A 130 13.53 -15.25 -9.69
N LEU A 131 12.46 -14.46 -9.66
CA LEU A 131 11.68 -14.17 -10.86
C LEU A 131 12.52 -13.33 -11.82
N GLU A 132 12.80 -13.88 -12.99
CA GLU A 132 13.42 -13.17 -14.10
C GLU A 132 12.37 -12.34 -14.88
N PRO A 133 12.78 -11.25 -15.55
CA PRO A 133 11.87 -10.48 -16.39
C PRO A 133 11.23 -11.37 -17.47
N PRO A 134 9.89 -11.49 -17.51
CA PRO A 134 9.22 -12.32 -18.49
C PRO A 134 9.27 -11.68 -19.88
N GLN A 135 8.98 -12.47 -20.92
CA GLN A 135 8.53 -11.94 -22.20
C GLN A 135 7.23 -11.16 -21.99
N LYS A 136 7.15 -9.96 -22.56
CA LYS A 136 6.01 -9.06 -22.41
C LYS A 136 5.41 -8.70 -23.75
N SER A 137 4.11 -8.47 -23.75
CA SER A 137 3.35 -7.92 -24.86
C SER A 137 3.31 -6.40 -24.74
N ASN A 138 3.45 -5.72 -25.88
CA ASN A 138 3.31 -4.27 -26.03
C ASN A 138 1.87 -3.80 -25.73
N THR A 139 1.53 -3.78 -24.45
CA THR A 139 0.18 -3.57 -23.90
C THR A 139 0.27 -2.84 -22.56
N VAL A 140 -0.83 -2.21 -22.18
CA VAL A 140 -1.05 -1.56 -20.89
C VAL A 140 -2.06 -2.37 -20.10
N SER A 141 -1.72 -2.82 -18.90
CA SER A 141 -2.68 -3.45 -18.00
C SER A 141 -3.14 -2.50 -16.89
N VAL A 142 -4.36 -2.70 -16.40
CA VAL A 142 -4.90 -2.01 -15.21
C VAL A 142 -5.77 -2.99 -14.43
N VAL A 143 -5.66 -2.96 -13.09
CA VAL A 143 -6.51 -3.78 -12.21
C VAL A 143 -7.42 -2.87 -11.37
N LEU A 144 -8.73 -3.06 -11.53
CA LEU A 144 -9.76 -2.34 -10.80
C LEU A 144 -10.30 -3.15 -9.62
N SER A 145 -10.37 -2.53 -8.44
CA SER A 145 -10.99 -3.13 -7.25
C SER A 145 -12.52 -2.93 -7.24
N ARG A 146 -13.26 -3.82 -6.58
CA ARG A 146 -14.74 -3.84 -6.43
C ARG A 146 -15.36 -2.60 -5.77
N LYS A 147 -14.58 -1.70 -5.15
CA LYS A 147 -15.13 -0.66 -4.27
C LYS A 147 -15.78 0.51 -5.05
N VAL A 148 -17.10 0.52 -4.94
CA VAL A 148 -18.14 1.41 -5.47
C VAL A 148 -18.01 2.86 -4.94
N PHE A 149 -17.75 3.77 -5.89
CA PHE A 149 -18.04 5.22 -5.99
C PHE A 149 -17.48 6.21 -4.95
N HIS A 150 -16.28 6.70 -5.22
CA HIS A 150 -15.77 8.01 -4.75
C HIS A 150 -15.41 8.86 -5.97
N ASP A 151 -15.21 10.17 -5.82
CA ASP A 151 -14.87 11.09 -6.90
C ASP A 151 -13.62 10.66 -7.70
N GLY A 152 -12.59 10.16 -7.00
CA GLY A 152 -11.38 9.62 -7.63
C GLY A 152 -11.64 8.36 -8.49
N HIS A 153 -12.62 7.53 -8.14
CA HIS A 153 -13.01 6.39 -8.96
C HIS A 153 -13.68 6.84 -10.26
N ARG A 154 -14.55 7.86 -10.22
CA ARG A 154 -15.18 8.41 -11.44
C ARG A 154 -14.15 9.01 -12.40
N ARG A 155 -13.16 9.72 -11.87
CA ARG A 155 -12.05 10.26 -12.66
C ARG A 155 -11.25 9.14 -13.31
N ARG A 156 -10.91 8.10 -12.54
CA ARG A 156 -10.22 6.91 -13.05
C ARG A 156 -11.03 6.18 -14.12
N LEU A 157 -12.34 6.02 -13.93
CA LEU A 157 -13.21 5.40 -14.93
C LEU A 157 -13.29 6.22 -16.23
N ARG A 158 -13.45 7.55 -16.14
CA ARG A 158 -13.42 8.43 -17.33
C ARG A 158 -12.10 8.36 -18.07
N LEU A 159 -10.99 8.37 -17.34
CA LEU A 159 -9.67 8.16 -17.93
C LEU A 159 -9.62 6.82 -18.66
N LEU A 160 -10.07 5.73 -18.02
CA LEU A 160 -10.06 4.41 -18.63
C LEU A 160 -10.99 4.26 -19.84
N GLU A 161 -12.16 4.89 -19.83
CA GLU A 161 -13.06 4.97 -20.98
C GLU A 161 -12.34 5.60 -22.17
N LEU A 162 -11.74 6.79 -21.99
CA LEU A 162 -11.01 7.49 -23.04
C LEU A 162 -9.77 6.69 -23.50
N LEU A 163 -9.00 6.14 -22.56
CA LEU A 163 -7.85 5.30 -22.89
C LEU A 163 -8.28 4.06 -23.67
N LYS A 164 -9.43 3.46 -23.35
CA LYS A 164 -9.93 2.29 -24.08
C LYS A 164 -10.32 2.65 -25.51
N GLU A 165 -10.99 3.78 -25.71
CA GLU A 165 -11.31 4.30 -27.05
C GLU A 165 -10.05 4.55 -27.89
N ARG A 166 -8.98 5.06 -27.27
CA ARG A 166 -7.76 5.46 -27.98
C ARG A 166 -6.73 4.36 -28.15
N LEU A 167 -6.60 3.44 -27.21
CA LEU A 167 -5.61 2.35 -27.23
C LEU A 167 -6.20 1.03 -27.73
N GLY A 168 -7.53 0.91 -27.79
CA GLY A 168 -8.21 -0.29 -28.27
C GLY A 168 -7.76 -1.53 -27.50
N ASP A 169 -7.29 -2.55 -28.21
CA ASP A 169 -6.88 -3.83 -27.64
C ASP A 169 -5.54 -3.78 -26.89
N GLN A 170 -4.77 -2.70 -27.01
CA GLN A 170 -3.55 -2.53 -26.24
C GLN A 170 -3.84 -2.22 -24.76
N LEU A 171 -5.05 -1.73 -24.41
CA LEU A 171 -5.46 -1.55 -23.01
C LEU A 171 -6.25 -2.77 -22.51
N LEU A 172 -5.66 -3.46 -21.53
CA LEU A 172 -6.23 -4.64 -20.86
C LEU A 172 -6.76 -4.25 -19.48
N ILE A 173 -8.09 -4.20 -19.36
CA ILE A 173 -8.77 -3.84 -18.11
C ILE A 173 -9.17 -5.11 -17.37
N TYR A 174 -8.66 -5.27 -16.15
CA TYR A 174 -8.96 -6.37 -15.25
C TYR A 174 -9.76 -5.91 -14.05
N GLY A 175 -10.59 -6.80 -13.51
CA GLY A 175 -11.45 -6.51 -12.37
C GLY A 175 -12.68 -7.40 -12.35
N ARG A 176 -13.34 -7.48 -11.19
CA ARG A 176 -14.57 -8.26 -11.01
C ARG A 176 -15.67 -7.73 -11.93
N GLY A 177 -16.35 -8.64 -12.63
CA GLY A 177 -17.38 -8.29 -13.62
C GLY A 177 -16.86 -7.67 -14.93
N ILE A 178 -15.54 -7.61 -15.15
CA ILE A 178 -14.94 -7.15 -16.42
C ILE A 178 -14.08 -8.28 -17.00
N ARG A 179 -12.92 -8.51 -16.39
CA ARG A 179 -12.00 -9.60 -16.71
C ARG A 179 -11.38 -10.04 -15.39
N GLU A 180 -11.95 -11.10 -14.83
CA GLU A 180 -11.61 -11.55 -13.49
C GLU A 180 -10.23 -12.22 -13.48
N ILE A 181 -9.49 -11.98 -12.40
CA ILE A 181 -8.19 -12.57 -12.10
C ILE A 181 -8.17 -12.91 -10.62
N ASP A 182 -7.50 -14.00 -10.28
CA ASP A 182 -7.29 -14.40 -8.90
C ASP A 182 -6.08 -13.69 -8.30
N ASP A 183 -5.07 -13.42 -9.14
CA ASP A 183 -3.81 -12.79 -8.77
C ASP A 183 -3.47 -11.65 -9.74
N LYS A 184 -3.04 -10.51 -9.21
CA LYS A 184 -2.57 -9.37 -10.02
C LYS A 184 -1.40 -9.74 -10.93
N ALA A 185 -0.60 -10.75 -10.59
CA ALA A 185 0.46 -11.24 -11.45
C ALA A 185 -0.04 -11.63 -12.86
N GLN A 186 -1.27 -12.13 -12.98
CA GLN A 186 -1.89 -12.50 -14.27
C GLN A 186 -2.11 -11.28 -15.19
N ALA A 187 -2.23 -10.08 -14.63
CA ALA A 187 -2.37 -8.85 -15.40
C ALA A 187 -1.03 -8.14 -15.63
N ILE A 188 -0.10 -8.22 -14.67
CA ILE A 188 1.13 -7.40 -14.69
C ILE A 188 2.28 -8.12 -15.43
N LEU A 189 2.45 -9.43 -15.23
CA LEU A 189 3.51 -10.19 -15.90
C LEU A 189 3.51 -10.05 -17.43
N PRO A 190 2.36 -10.18 -18.14
CA PRO A 190 2.35 -10.16 -19.60
C PRO A 190 2.41 -8.77 -20.23
N SER A 191 2.24 -7.68 -19.47
CA SER A 191 2.17 -6.32 -20.03
C SER A 191 3.46 -5.52 -19.78
N GLU A 192 3.91 -4.81 -20.82
CA GLU A 192 5.02 -3.85 -20.73
C GLU A 192 4.72 -2.70 -19.76
N LEU A 193 3.52 -2.13 -19.84
CA LEU A 193 3.09 -1.01 -19.01
C LEU A 193 2.00 -1.46 -18.03
N HIS A 194 2.01 -0.90 -16.82
CA HIS A 194 0.93 -1.08 -15.85
C HIS A 194 0.45 0.26 -15.31
N LEU A 195 -0.86 0.51 -15.36
CA LEU A 195 -1.46 1.76 -14.89
C LEU A 195 -1.63 1.72 -13.36
N SER A 196 -0.75 2.43 -12.65
CA SER A 196 -0.68 2.49 -11.18
C SER A 196 -1.18 3.83 -10.67
N LEU A 197 -2.49 3.94 -10.40
CA LEU A 197 -3.13 5.20 -9.98
C LEU A 197 -3.55 5.16 -8.52
N GLU A 198 -3.00 6.06 -7.73
CA GLU A 198 -3.42 6.22 -6.36
C GLU A 198 -4.81 6.83 -6.25
N ASN A 199 -5.39 6.71 -5.05
CA ASN A 199 -6.71 7.28 -4.78
C ASN A 199 -6.63 8.79 -4.56
N THR A 200 -5.47 9.28 -4.12
CA THR A 200 -5.21 10.68 -3.79
C THR A 200 -3.77 11.02 -4.15
N ALA A 201 -3.54 12.25 -4.61
CA ALA A 201 -2.20 12.79 -4.77
C ALA A 201 -1.75 13.46 -3.47
N GLU A 202 -0.82 12.84 -2.75
CA GLU A 202 -0.37 13.30 -1.44
C GLU A 202 1.12 12.99 -1.26
N LYS A 203 1.86 13.91 -0.63
CA LYS A 203 3.29 13.76 -0.36
C LYS A 203 3.52 12.47 0.43
N SER A 204 4.54 11.71 0.04
CA SER A 204 4.95 10.46 0.66
C SER A 204 3.90 9.33 0.59
N TYR A 205 2.74 9.54 -0.05
CA TYR A 205 1.68 8.54 -0.16
C TYR A 205 1.76 7.76 -1.48
N TRP A 206 2.43 6.61 -1.43
CA TRP A 206 2.35 5.57 -2.46
C TRP A 206 2.03 4.22 -1.82
N THR A 207 1.39 3.32 -2.57
CA THR A 207 0.87 2.05 -2.04
C THR A 207 1.29 0.85 -2.88
N GLU A 208 0.69 -0.30 -2.58
CA GLU A 208 0.89 -1.56 -3.29
C GLU A 208 0.68 -1.46 -4.80
N LYS A 209 -0.13 -0.50 -5.29
CA LYS A 209 -0.37 -0.31 -6.73
C LYS A 209 0.91 -0.04 -7.50
N LEU A 210 1.86 0.68 -6.90
CA LEU A 210 3.15 0.95 -7.51
C LEU A 210 4.10 -0.23 -7.32
N SER A 211 4.20 -0.79 -6.11
CA SER A 211 5.10 -1.92 -5.85
C SER A 211 4.71 -3.16 -6.65
N ASP A 212 3.41 -3.45 -6.83
CA ASP A 212 2.92 -4.58 -7.62
C ASP A 212 3.39 -4.50 -9.08
N ALA A 213 3.43 -3.29 -9.65
CA ALA A 213 3.92 -3.07 -11.02
C ALA A 213 5.41 -3.42 -11.14
N PHE A 214 6.23 -2.91 -10.21
CA PHE A 214 7.66 -3.22 -10.17
C PHE A 214 7.94 -4.71 -9.95
N LEU A 215 7.18 -5.38 -9.08
CA LEU A 215 7.35 -6.81 -8.79
C LEU A 215 7.14 -7.69 -10.02
N GLY A 216 6.22 -7.31 -10.90
CA GLY A 216 5.98 -7.97 -12.19
C GLY A 216 6.81 -7.44 -13.36
N TYR A 217 7.85 -6.65 -13.09
CA TYR A 217 8.71 -6.00 -14.08
C TYR A 217 7.96 -5.08 -15.06
N ALA A 218 6.74 -4.62 -14.78
CA ALA A 218 6.08 -3.66 -15.67
C ALA A 218 6.64 -2.25 -15.45
N LEU A 219 6.70 -1.43 -16.50
CA LEU A 219 6.94 0.01 -16.38
C LEU A 219 5.66 0.65 -15.83
N PRO A 220 5.66 1.19 -14.59
CA PRO A 220 4.47 1.81 -14.04
C PRO A 220 4.16 3.11 -14.77
N VAL A 221 2.90 3.30 -15.10
CA VAL A 221 2.31 4.56 -15.56
C VAL A 221 1.60 5.15 -14.35
N TYR A 222 2.28 6.07 -13.67
CA TYR A 222 2.05 6.39 -12.28
C TYR A 222 1.43 7.78 -12.08
N GLY A 223 0.44 7.85 -11.19
CA GLY A 223 -0.13 9.12 -10.72
C GLY A 223 -0.54 9.01 -9.25
N GLY A 224 -0.01 9.89 -8.39
CA GLY A 224 -0.22 9.82 -6.95
C GLY A 224 0.76 10.70 -6.16
N CYS A 225 1.83 10.12 -5.64
CA CYS A 225 2.82 10.76 -4.78
C CYS A 225 3.65 11.83 -5.53
N PRO A 226 3.57 13.13 -5.19
CA PRO A 226 4.31 14.19 -5.88
C PRO A 226 5.84 14.10 -5.72
N ASN A 227 6.31 13.57 -4.59
CA ASN A 227 7.73 13.36 -4.29
C ASN A 227 8.14 11.90 -4.46
N ILE A 228 7.52 11.15 -5.37
CA ILE A 228 7.83 9.72 -5.56
C ILE A 228 9.30 9.45 -5.86
N HIS A 229 10.01 10.46 -6.39
CA HIS A 229 11.44 10.37 -6.69
C HIS A 229 12.36 10.36 -5.48
N ASP A 230 11.84 10.59 -4.26
CA ASP A 230 12.57 10.31 -3.02
C ASP A 230 12.81 8.80 -2.85
N TRP A 231 11.96 7.95 -3.45
CA TRP A 231 12.05 6.49 -3.38
C TRP A 231 12.54 5.83 -4.66
N PHE A 232 12.25 6.36 -5.84
CA PHE A 232 12.52 5.66 -7.10
C PHE A 232 13.02 6.60 -8.20
N SER A 233 13.93 6.11 -9.04
CA SER A 233 14.45 6.89 -10.17
C SER A 233 13.32 7.40 -11.07
N PRO A 234 13.42 8.63 -11.63
CA PRO A 234 12.52 9.08 -12.70
C PRO A 234 12.45 8.13 -13.90
N ASP A 235 13.51 7.36 -14.14
CA ASP A 235 13.56 6.38 -15.23
C ASP A 235 12.82 5.09 -14.91
N SER A 236 12.43 4.83 -13.66
CA SER A 236 11.72 3.60 -13.33
C SER A 236 10.21 3.68 -13.60
N MET A 237 9.66 4.85 -13.93
CA MET A 237 8.21 5.02 -14.15
C MET A 237 7.89 6.17 -15.12
N LEU A 238 6.72 6.11 -15.74
CA LEU A 238 6.15 7.21 -16.50
C LEU A 238 5.16 7.97 -15.61
N ILE A 239 5.50 9.21 -15.22
CA ILE A 239 4.60 10.06 -14.45
C ILE A 239 3.50 10.61 -15.36
N ILE A 240 2.24 10.50 -14.91
CA ILE A 240 1.09 11.05 -15.60
C ILE A 240 0.22 11.88 -14.65
N ASN A 241 -0.57 12.79 -15.23
CA ASN A 241 -1.65 13.44 -14.51
C ASN A 241 -2.98 12.72 -14.86
N PRO A 242 -3.64 12.04 -13.91
CA PRO A 242 -4.89 11.34 -14.18
C PRO A 242 -6.06 12.26 -14.56
N ASP A 243 -5.93 13.58 -14.30
CA ASP A 243 -6.90 14.58 -14.72
C ASP A 243 -6.63 15.10 -16.16
N ASP A 244 -5.51 14.72 -16.79
CA ASP A 244 -5.16 15.02 -18.18
C ASP A 244 -5.20 13.74 -19.04
N ALA A 245 -6.38 13.39 -19.52
CA ALA A 245 -6.60 12.15 -20.25
C ALA A 245 -5.92 12.15 -21.63
N GLU A 246 -5.90 13.28 -22.34
CA GLU A 246 -5.24 13.39 -23.65
C GLU A 246 -3.72 13.32 -23.51
N GLY A 247 -3.13 14.05 -22.56
CA GLY A 247 -1.70 13.96 -22.27
C GLY A 247 -1.29 12.56 -21.81
N THR A 248 -2.10 11.92 -20.95
CA THR A 248 -1.88 10.53 -20.54
C THR A 248 -1.92 9.58 -21.73
N CYS A 249 -2.89 9.73 -22.63
CA CYS A 249 -2.99 8.90 -23.84
C CYS A 249 -1.78 9.09 -24.75
N ALA A 250 -1.35 10.33 -24.97
CA ALA A 250 -0.17 10.64 -25.79
C ALA A 250 1.10 10.03 -25.20
N ALA A 251 1.29 10.13 -23.88
CA ALA A 251 2.43 9.56 -23.17
C ALA A 251 2.45 8.02 -23.26
N LEU A 252 1.29 7.37 -23.13
CA LEU A 252 1.15 5.93 -23.29
C LEU A 252 1.50 5.46 -24.71
N ARG A 253 0.95 6.12 -25.74
CA ARG A 253 1.27 5.80 -27.14
C ARG A 253 2.76 5.94 -27.43
N MET A 254 3.36 7.06 -27.02
CA MET A 254 4.80 7.28 -27.16
C MET A 254 5.60 6.18 -26.46
N ALA A 255 5.20 5.78 -25.25
CA ALA A 255 5.89 4.73 -24.51
C ALA A 255 5.82 3.36 -25.22
N LEU A 256 4.66 2.99 -25.76
CA LEU A 256 4.44 1.73 -26.49
C LEU A 256 5.17 1.73 -27.84
N ASP A 257 5.12 2.84 -28.59
CA ASP A 257 5.72 2.97 -29.92
C ASP A 257 7.26 3.00 -29.87
N SER A 258 7.83 3.60 -28.82
CA SER A 258 9.29 3.69 -28.65
C SER A 258 9.92 2.48 -27.97
N GLY A 259 9.11 1.52 -27.48
CA GLY A 259 9.60 0.42 -26.65
C GLY A 259 10.22 0.92 -25.34
N LEU A 260 9.63 1.94 -24.73
CA LEU A 260 10.14 2.64 -23.55
C LEU A 260 10.39 1.68 -22.37
N TYR A 261 9.57 0.64 -22.25
CA TYR A 261 9.78 -0.45 -21.28
C TYR A 261 11.19 -1.03 -21.36
N TYR A 262 11.65 -1.41 -22.57
CA TYR A 262 12.96 -2.02 -22.78
C TYR A 262 14.09 -1.04 -22.46
N GLN A 263 13.92 0.23 -22.84
CA GLN A 263 14.88 1.30 -22.54
C GLN A 263 15.05 1.52 -21.02
N ARG A 264 13.96 1.32 -20.26
CA ARG A 264 13.89 1.56 -18.80
C ARG A 264 14.03 0.31 -17.95
N LEU A 265 14.21 -0.87 -18.55
CA LEU A 265 14.23 -2.14 -17.82
C LEU A 265 15.28 -2.18 -16.69
N ALA A 266 16.43 -1.54 -16.88
CA ALA A 266 17.44 -1.42 -15.83
C ALA A 266 16.91 -0.67 -14.60
N ALA A 267 16.26 0.48 -14.80
CA ALA A 267 15.67 1.25 -13.70
C ALA A 267 14.49 0.53 -13.04
N ILE A 268 13.71 -0.24 -13.81
CA ILE A 268 12.63 -1.09 -13.27
C ILE A 268 13.21 -2.20 -12.38
N ARG A 269 14.31 -2.85 -12.79
CA ARG A 269 15.03 -3.85 -11.98
C ARG A 269 15.51 -3.27 -10.65
N GLU A 270 16.12 -2.09 -10.68
CA GLU A 270 16.56 -1.41 -9.45
C GLU A 270 15.39 -1.03 -8.53
N ALA A 271 14.30 -0.49 -9.09
CA ALA A 271 13.10 -0.16 -8.32
C ALA A 271 12.47 -1.41 -7.69
N ARG A 272 12.41 -2.52 -8.44
CA ARG A 272 11.96 -3.82 -7.94
C ARG A 272 12.84 -4.34 -6.81
N HIS A 273 14.17 -4.30 -6.97
CA HIS A 273 15.12 -4.69 -5.93
C HIS A 273 14.88 -3.86 -4.65
N ARG A 274 14.72 -2.54 -4.78
CA ARG A 274 14.40 -1.64 -3.68
C ARG A 274 13.06 -1.99 -3.00
N VAL A 275 12.01 -2.32 -3.76
CA VAL A 275 10.73 -2.79 -3.19
C VAL A 275 10.93 -4.01 -2.30
N ILE A 276 11.67 -5.01 -2.78
CA ILE A 276 11.86 -6.28 -2.06
C ILE A 276 12.74 -6.11 -0.82
N HIS A 277 13.83 -5.35 -0.94
CA HIS A 277 14.90 -5.32 0.06
C HIS A 277 14.98 -4.01 0.87
N SER A 278 14.07 -3.06 0.64
CA SER A 278 14.13 -1.76 1.33
C SER A 278 12.78 -1.13 1.58
N GLU A 279 11.72 -1.43 0.83
CA GLU A 279 10.43 -0.74 1.00
C GLU A 279 9.30 -1.67 1.48
N THR A 280 9.64 -2.82 2.05
CA THR A 280 8.66 -3.61 2.83
C THR A 280 8.32 -2.88 4.13
N VAL A 281 7.14 -3.16 4.71
CA VAL A 281 6.73 -2.60 6.01
C VAL A 281 7.82 -2.76 7.08
N PHE A 282 8.55 -3.87 7.03
CA PHE A 282 9.54 -4.25 8.03
C PHE A 282 10.81 -3.42 7.93
N HIS A 283 11.25 -3.12 6.72
CA HIS A 283 12.35 -2.19 6.49
C HIS A 283 11.98 -0.77 6.92
N VAL A 284 10.74 -0.35 6.63
CA VAL A 284 10.23 0.97 7.07
C VAL A 284 10.20 1.06 8.60
N ILE A 285 9.65 0.05 9.27
CA ILE A 285 9.62 -0.02 10.74
C ILE A 285 11.03 -0.01 11.33
N SER A 286 11.94 -0.80 10.76
CA SER A 286 13.34 -0.84 11.20
C SER A 286 14.02 0.51 11.11
N ARG A 287 13.88 1.23 9.98
CA ARG A 287 14.41 2.60 9.82
C ARG A 287 13.77 3.59 10.79
N ALA A 288 12.46 3.52 11.00
CA ALA A 288 11.75 4.40 11.93
C ALA A 288 12.25 4.21 13.38
N ILE A 289 12.46 2.96 13.80
CA ILE A 289 13.03 2.62 15.12
C ILE A 289 14.50 3.05 15.23
N ALA A 290 15.30 2.82 14.19
CA ALA A 290 16.73 3.17 14.20
C ALA A 290 16.95 4.70 14.28
N THR A 291 16.05 5.49 13.69
CA THR A 291 16.08 6.96 13.78
C THR A 291 15.50 7.51 15.08
N HIS A 292 14.70 6.70 15.78
CA HIS A 292 14.08 7.06 17.06
C HIS A 292 14.32 5.97 18.12
N PRO A 293 15.59 5.67 18.46
CA PRO A 293 15.90 4.60 19.39
C PRO A 293 15.42 4.96 20.79
N SER A 294 14.93 3.96 21.53
CA SER A 294 14.56 4.11 22.93
C SER A 294 15.03 2.91 23.74
N SER A 295 15.70 3.19 24.85
CA SER A 295 16.16 2.23 25.85
C SER A 295 15.31 2.27 27.13
N ALA A 296 14.14 2.93 27.10
CA ALA A 296 13.25 3.03 28.25
C ALA A 296 12.97 1.63 28.83
N PRO A 297 13.09 1.41 30.15
CA PRO A 297 12.84 0.09 30.73
C PRO A 297 11.37 -0.30 30.57
N ASN A 298 11.09 -1.61 30.65
CA ASN A 298 9.71 -2.08 30.73
C ASN A 298 9.00 -1.48 31.95
N LEU A 299 7.69 -1.27 31.80
CA LEU A 299 6.83 -0.81 32.86
C LEU A 299 6.73 -1.88 33.96
N SER A 300 6.74 -1.44 35.22
CA SER A 300 6.53 -2.33 36.38
C SER A 300 5.11 -2.89 36.47
N ARG A 301 4.15 -2.25 35.77
CA ARG A 301 2.75 -2.70 35.65
C ARG A 301 2.30 -2.54 34.20
N ALA A 302 1.55 -3.51 33.71
CA ALA A 302 1.01 -3.46 32.36
C ALA A 302 0.04 -2.28 32.18
N ALA A 303 0.28 -1.48 31.14
CA ALA A 303 -0.62 -0.41 30.72
C ALA A 303 -1.59 -0.92 29.65
N ALA A 304 -2.78 -0.33 29.60
CA ALA A 304 -3.78 -0.63 28.59
C ALA A 304 -3.55 0.22 27.32
N ILE A 305 -3.61 -0.42 26.16
CA ILE A 305 -3.81 0.21 24.85
C ILE A 305 -5.26 -0.03 24.48
N THR A 306 -6.06 1.02 24.60
CA THR A 306 -7.49 0.98 24.26
C THR A 306 -7.67 1.05 22.74
N PRO A 307 -8.62 0.29 22.17
CA PRO A 307 -8.90 0.37 20.74
C PRO A 307 -9.46 1.77 20.37
N PRO A 308 -9.36 2.21 19.10
CA PRO A 308 -10.03 3.43 18.69
C PRO A 308 -11.53 3.28 18.97
N GLY A 309 -12.08 4.19 19.77
CA GLY A 309 -13.50 4.12 20.15
C GLY A 309 -14.39 3.97 18.92
N LYS A 310 -15.52 3.26 19.04
CA LYS A 310 -16.57 3.29 18.02
C LYS A 310 -16.93 4.76 17.86
N GLY A 311 -16.44 5.41 16.79
CA GLY A 311 -16.59 6.86 16.59
C GLY A 311 -18.03 7.32 16.85
N SER A 312 -18.21 8.60 17.18
CA SER A 312 -19.52 9.12 17.56
C SER A 312 -20.61 8.73 16.55
N PHE A 313 -21.87 8.69 16.97
CA PHE A 313 -22.99 8.45 16.05
C PHE A 313 -22.94 9.41 14.84
N ALA A 314 -22.43 10.63 15.03
CA ALA A 314 -22.17 11.61 13.96
C ALA A 314 -21.04 11.19 13.00
N ASP A 315 -19.97 10.53 13.47
CA ASP A 315 -18.90 10.00 12.61
C ASP A 315 -19.33 8.74 11.86
N ARG A 316 -20.24 7.95 12.44
CA ARG A 316 -20.93 6.85 11.75
C ARG A 316 -21.94 7.37 10.73
N LEU A 317 -22.73 8.38 11.09
CA LEU A 317 -23.66 9.06 10.19
C LEU A 317 -22.94 9.83 9.09
N ARG A 318 -21.78 10.44 9.31
CA ARG A 318 -20.97 11.06 8.25
C ARG A 318 -20.41 10.02 7.27
N ARG A 319 -20.03 8.84 7.78
CA ARG A 319 -19.63 7.69 6.94
C ARG A 319 -20.81 7.15 6.13
N GLU A 320 -21.96 6.96 6.75
CA GLU A 320 -23.18 6.46 6.10
C GLU A 320 -23.89 7.51 5.23
N SER A 321 -23.87 8.79 5.59
CA SER A 321 -24.48 9.87 4.80
C SER A 321 -23.65 10.18 3.55
N ARG A 322 -22.31 10.13 3.64
CA ARG A 322 -21.45 10.10 2.45
C ARG A 322 -21.79 8.86 1.62
N ARG A 323 -21.84 7.67 2.22
CA ARG A 323 -22.18 6.41 1.51
C ARG A 323 -23.55 6.44 0.81
N ILE A 324 -24.60 6.99 1.44
CA ILE A 324 -26.00 7.01 0.95
C ILE A 324 -26.23 8.16 -0.05
N PHE A 325 -25.73 9.37 0.21
CA PHE A 325 -25.79 10.48 -0.75
C PHE A 325 -25.08 10.11 -2.07
N HIS A 326 -24.01 9.32 -2.00
CA HIS A 326 -23.27 8.83 -3.16
C HIS A 326 -23.88 7.59 -3.86
N GLN A 327 -24.85 6.89 -3.26
CA GLN A 327 -25.60 5.80 -3.90
C GLN A 327 -26.76 6.29 -4.77
N ILE A 328 -27.34 7.45 -4.45
CA ILE A 328 -28.56 7.96 -5.11
C ILE A 328 -28.22 8.68 -6.44
N THR A 329 -26.99 9.18 -6.58
CA THR A 329 -26.52 9.84 -7.81
C THR A 329 -25.62 8.91 -8.64
N PHE A 330 -26.10 8.54 -9.84
CA PHE A 330 -25.38 7.98 -11.01
C PHE A 330 -25.39 6.45 -11.24
N ARG A 331 -26.17 6.03 -12.25
CA ARG A 331 -25.99 4.80 -13.05
C ARG A 331 -25.02 5.12 -14.21
N SER A 332 -23.91 4.39 -14.34
CA SER A 332 -22.93 4.55 -15.44
C SER A 332 -23.13 3.51 -16.54
N ARG A 333 -22.87 3.91 -17.81
CA ARG A 333 -23.08 3.17 -19.07
C ARG A 333 -21.88 2.33 -19.53
N LEU A 334 -21.22 1.61 -18.62
CA LEU A 334 -20.14 0.67 -19.00
C LEU A 334 -20.64 -0.76 -19.32
N GLU A 335 -21.95 -0.96 -19.34
CA GLU A 335 -22.59 -2.18 -19.85
C GLU A 335 -23.27 -1.87 -21.18
N LYS A 336 -22.51 -1.89 -22.28
CA LYS A 336 -22.99 -2.26 -23.61
C LYS A 336 -21.89 -2.89 -24.43
#